data_AF-A0A959TAM8-F1
#
_entry.id   AF-A0A959TAM8-F1
#
_cell.length_a   1.000
_cell.length_b   1.000
_cell.length_c   1.000
_cell.angle_alpha   90.00
_cell.angle_beta   90.00
_cell.angle_gamma   90.00
#
_symmetry.space_group_name_H-M   'P 1'
#
loop_
_entity.id
_entity.type
_entity.pdbx_description
1 polymer ?
#
loop_
_entity_poly.entity_id
_entity_poly.type
_entity_poly.pdbx_seq_one_letter_code
_entity_poly.pdbx_strand_id
1 'polypeptide(L)'
;HAQRGARLLDRWLLPDAMGTIDAPDAWIALDLRSRPEQVLLGGSMPAIDGVDHADAQALRDVLHVLPEDAVAFQACAVEGADDLHPVATAPDSLQDALLSWVHGLVTRAISDQGDGLLLMGATDPGEAVRRIGALCPSGCDTASHRGVLQLQLPVAGLHEAVLGTDREWPARPWCAVLDEQVVFSDRREVLERTIDAWRDGQVLARSERARRTVDGLSGD
;
A
#
# COMPACT_ATOMS: atom_id res chain seq x y z
N HIS A 1 -17.83 -24.00 -22.54
CA HIS A 1 -17.65 -23.55 -21.14
C HIS A 1 -18.58 -22.41 -20.72
N ALA A 2 -18.96 -21.46 -21.59
CA ALA A 2 -20.00 -20.45 -21.30
C ALA A 2 -21.37 -21.04 -20.87
N GLN A 3 -21.77 -22.19 -21.44
CA GLN A 3 -23.02 -22.87 -21.08
C GLN A 3 -23.01 -23.53 -19.69
N ARG A 4 -21.84 -23.81 -19.08
CA ARG A 4 -21.76 -24.38 -17.72
C ARG A 4 -21.91 -23.29 -16.65
N GLY A 5 -21.41 -22.08 -16.90
CA GLY A 5 -21.59 -20.92 -16.03
C GLY A 5 -23.03 -20.41 -16.01
N ALA A 6 -23.69 -20.38 -17.16
CA ALA A 6 -25.10 -20.00 -17.26
C ALA A 6 -26.01 -20.91 -16.41
N ARG A 7 -25.78 -22.23 -16.40
CA ARG A 7 -26.57 -23.20 -15.61
C ARG A 7 -26.37 -23.11 -14.09
N LEU A 8 -25.26 -22.52 -13.63
CA LEU A 8 -24.99 -22.31 -12.21
C LEU A 8 -25.68 -21.03 -11.70
N LEU A 9 -25.71 -19.99 -12.51
CA LEU A 9 -26.39 -18.73 -12.20
C LEU A 9 -27.93 -18.87 -12.20
N ASP A 10 -28.47 -19.70 -13.08
CA ASP A 10 -29.91 -19.98 -13.19
C ASP A 10 -30.50 -20.66 -11.94
N ARG A 11 -29.64 -21.26 -11.10
CA ARG A 11 -30.06 -22.03 -9.92
C ARG A 11 -30.06 -21.22 -8.62
N TRP A 12 -29.36 -20.08 -8.59
CA TRP A 12 -29.21 -19.22 -7.40
C TRP A 12 -30.09 -17.97 -7.46
N LEU A 13 -30.67 -17.66 -8.63
CA LEU A 13 -31.49 -16.47 -8.87
C LEU A 13 -32.97 -16.83 -9.10
N LEU A 14 -33.47 -17.91 -8.49
CA LEU A 14 -34.90 -18.20 -8.51
C LEU A 14 -35.61 -17.35 -7.43
N PRO A 15 -36.74 -16.69 -7.77
CA PRO A 15 -37.50 -15.84 -6.84
C PRO A 15 -37.91 -16.53 -5.53
N ASP A 16 -38.07 -17.86 -5.56
CA ASP A 16 -38.51 -18.67 -4.40
C ASP A 16 -37.48 -18.68 -3.25
N ALA A 17 -36.22 -18.34 -3.50
CA ALA A 17 -35.19 -18.22 -2.46
C ALA A 17 -35.12 -16.82 -1.82
N MET A 18 -35.86 -15.84 -2.35
CA MET A 18 -35.97 -14.49 -1.77
C MET A 18 -37.26 -14.26 -0.99
N GLY A 19 -37.99 -15.33 -0.66
CA GLY A 19 -39.12 -15.26 0.26
C GLY A 19 -38.65 -14.81 1.65
N THR A 20 -39.19 -13.69 2.13
CA THR A 20 -39.08 -13.14 3.49
C THR A 20 -37.78 -12.44 3.89
N ILE A 21 -37.40 -11.39 3.17
CA ILE A 21 -36.63 -10.31 3.80
C ILE A 21 -37.37 -9.00 3.52
N ASP A 22 -38.06 -8.47 4.54
CA ASP A 22 -38.56 -7.09 4.51
C ASP A 22 -37.33 -6.17 4.40
N ALA A 23 -37.20 -5.49 3.26
CA ALA A 23 -36.06 -4.64 2.96
C ALA A 23 -36.12 -3.34 3.78
N PRO A 24 -35.07 -2.99 4.56
CA PRO A 24 -34.92 -1.63 5.08
C PRO A 24 -34.33 -0.74 3.99
N ASP A 25 -34.76 0.52 3.91
CA ASP A 25 -34.51 1.50 2.83
C ASP A 25 -33.04 1.89 2.56
N ALA A 26 -32.05 1.25 3.19
CA ALA A 26 -30.64 1.37 2.80
C ALA A 26 -29.78 0.24 3.39
N TRP A 27 -29.34 -0.70 2.55
CA TRP A 27 -28.22 -1.60 2.85
C TRP A 27 -27.33 -1.73 1.61
N ILE A 28 -26.08 -1.25 1.70
CA ILE A 28 -24.98 -1.78 0.92
C ILE A 28 -24.07 -2.48 1.92
N ALA A 29 -24.13 -3.81 1.94
CA ALA A 29 -23.12 -4.65 2.54
C ALA A 29 -22.31 -5.27 1.40
N LEU A 30 -21.14 -4.72 1.13
CA LEU A 30 -20.19 -5.30 0.18
C LEU A 30 -19.08 -5.99 0.99
N ASP A 31 -19.33 -7.23 1.43
CA ASP A 31 -18.25 -8.13 1.85
C ASP A 31 -17.59 -8.68 0.57
N LEU A 32 -16.63 -7.92 0.05
CA LEU A 32 -15.68 -8.41 -0.93
C LEU A 32 -14.46 -8.97 -0.21
N ARG A 33 -14.64 -10.14 0.42
CA ARG A 33 -13.58 -11.15 0.41
C ARG A 33 -13.35 -11.57 -1.05
N SER A 34 -12.61 -10.69 -1.72
CA SER A 34 -11.90 -10.80 -2.97
C SER A 34 -11.90 -12.23 -3.52
N ARG A 35 -12.67 -12.47 -4.59
CA ARG A 35 -12.54 -13.68 -5.39
C ARG A 35 -11.26 -13.56 -6.23
N PRO A 36 -10.20 -14.31 -5.93
CA PRO A 36 -8.92 -14.19 -6.64
C PRO A 36 -9.06 -14.54 -8.13
N GLU A 37 -10.04 -15.35 -8.52
CA GLU A 37 -10.29 -15.69 -9.93
C GLU A 37 -10.73 -14.53 -10.83
N GLN A 38 -11.31 -13.44 -10.30
CA GLN A 38 -11.62 -12.25 -11.13
C GLN A 38 -10.38 -11.38 -11.38
N VAL A 39 -9.40 -11.40 -10.46
CA VAL A 39 -8.09 -10.77 -10.63
C VAL A 39 -7.23 -11.53 -11.64
N LEU A 40 -7.39 -12.86 -11.71
CA LEU A 40 -6.62 -13.73 -12.60
C LEU A 40 -7.05 -13.70 -14.08
N LEU A 41 -8.28 -13.24 -14.39
CA LEU A 41 -8.82 -13.26 -15.76
C LEU A 41 -9.15 -11.87 -16.33
N GLY A 42 -9.14 -10.82 -15.50
CA GLY A 42 -9.25 -9.44 -15.93
C GLY A 42 -8.24 -8.61 -15.18
N GLY A 43 -7.17 -8.19 -15.84
CA GLY A 43 -6.07 -7.42 -15.26
C GLY A 43 -6.45 -5.99 -14.85
N SER A 44 -7.48 -5.82 -14.02
CA SER A 44 -7.85 -4.56 -13.39
C SER A 44 -7.22 -4.46 -12.00
N MET A 45 -6.52 -3.35 -11.76
CA MET A 45 -6.15 -2.92 -10.41
C MET A 45 -7.42 -2.67 -9.57
N PRO A 46 -7.45 -2.97 -8.26
CA PRO A 46 -8.43 -2.36 -7.35
C PRO A 46 -8.49 -0.84 -7.56
N ALA A 47 -9.68 -0.27 -7.38
CA ALA A 47 -9.88 1.18 -7.43
C ALA A 47 -8.97 1.85 -6.41
N ILE A 48 -8.24 2.86 -6.88
CA ILE A 48 -7.43 3.72 -6.03
C ILE A 48 -8.37 4.83 -5.57
N ASP A 49 -9.04 4.64 -4.45
CA ASP A 49 -9.91 5.67 -3.88
C ASP A 49 -9.04 6.83 -3.36
N GLY A 50 -9.35 8.07 -3.73
CA GLY A 50 -8.70 9.28 -3.21
C GLY A 50 -7.42 9.72 -3.93
N VAL A 51 -7.22 9.30 -5.18
CA VAL A 51 -6.12 9.77 -6.05
C VAL A 51 -6.73 10.52 -7.23
N ASP A 52 -6.62 11.85 -7.20
CA ASP A 52 -7.07 12.71 -8.30
C ASP A 52 -6.07 12.64 -9.48
N HIS A 53 -6.43 13.19 -10.64
CA HIS A 53 -5.56 13.22 -11.83
C HIS A 53 -4.19 13.86 -11.56
N ALA A 54 -4.09 14.75 -10.56
CA ALA A 54 -2.86 15.41 -10.14
C ALA A 54 -1.79 14.42 -9.60
N ASP A 55 -2.20 13.23 -9.19
CA ASP A 55 -1.36 12.26 -8.50
C ASP A 55 -0.83 11.14 -9.42
N ALA A 56 -1.07 11.23 -10.74
CA ALA A 56 -0.63 10.22 -11.69
C ALA A 56 0.91 10.00 -11.67
N GLN A 57 1.68 11.07 -11.43
CA GLN A 57 3.14 10.94 -11.29
C GLN A 57 3.52 10.27 -9.96
N ALA A 58 2.93 10.69 -8.85
CA ALA A 58 3.18 10.06 -7.54
C ALA A 58 2.82 8.56 -7.54
N LEU A 59 1.75 8.20 -8.25
CA LEU A 59 1.38 6.80 -8.47
C LEU A 59 2.43 6.07 -9.31
N ARG A 60 2.98 6.67 -10.38
CA ARG A 60 4.08 6.06 -11.15
C ARG A 60 5.30 5.80 -10.27
N ASP A 61 5.67 6.75 -9.42
CA ASP A 61 6.84 6.64 -8.54
C ASP A 61 6.67 5.47 -7.56
N VAL A 62 5.48 5.31 -6.97
CA VAL A 62 5.12 4.15 -6.14
C VAL A 62 5.20 2.84 -6.94
N LEU A 63 4.65 2.81 -8.16
CA LEU A 63 4.67 1.62 -9.01
C LEU A 63 6.08 1.25 -9.49
N HIS A 64 7.01 2.20 -9.54
CA HIS A 64 8.42 1.97 -9.86
C HIS A 64 9.20 1.32 -8.73
N VAL A 65 8.66 1.33 -7.51
CA VAL A 65 9.27 0.70 -6.34
C VAL A 65 8.59 -0.63 -6.00
N LEU A 66 7.28 -0.75 -6.25
CA LEU A 66 6.52 -1.95 -5.92
C LEU A 66 6.94 -3.17 -6.76
N PRO A 67 7.10 -4.35 -6.16
CA PRO A 67 7.31 -5.60 -6.90
C PRO A 67 6.11 -5.96 -7.79
N GLU A 68 6.35 -6.70 -8.87
CA GLU A 68 5.28 -7.15 -9.80
C GLU A 68 4.24 -8.09 -9.17
N ASP A 69 4.57 -8.74 -8.05
CA ASP A 69 3.67 -9.65 -7.34
C ASP A 69 2.68 -8.95 -6.41
N ALA A 70 2.71 -7.61 -6.34
CA ALA A 70 1.74 -6.82 -5.59
C ALA A 70 0.35 -6.94 -6.22
N VAL A 71 -0.58 -7.59 -5.51
CA VAL A 71 -1.93 -7.90 -6.02
C VAL A 71 -3.00 -6.93 -5.54
N ALA A 72 -2.79 -6.31 -4.37
CA ALA A 72 -3.70 -5.34 -3.78
C ALA A 72 -2.90 -4.17 -3.21
N PHE A 73 -3.37 -2.94 -3.43
CA PHE A 73 -2.85 -1.79 -2.73
C PHE A 73 -3.94 -0.74 -2.49
N GLN A 74 -3.71 0.10 -1.49
CA GLN A 74 -4.54 1.23 -1.09
C GLN A 74 -3.62 2.44 -0.98
N ALA A 75 -4.07 3.59 -1.45
CA ALA A 75 -3.29 4.81 -1.40
C ALA A 75 -4.11 5.98 -0.87
N CYS A 76 -3.46 6.94 -0.24
CA CYS A 76 -4.02 8.24 0.08
C CYS A 76 -2.98 9.33 -0.17
N ALA A 77 -3.43 10.50 -0.61
CA ALA A 77 -2.59 11.68 -0.73
C ALA A 77 -2.37 12.32 0.64
N VAL A 78 -1.14 12.76 0.89
CA VAL A 78 -0.71 13.51 2.06
C VAL A 78 0.02 14.75 1.56
N GLU A 79 -0.55 15.93 1.75
CA GLU A 79 0.07 17.20 1.38
C GLU A 79 0.93 17.75 2.52
N GLY A 80 0.58 17.46 3.78
CA GLY A 80 1.35 17.88 4.93
C GLY A 80 1.10 17.07 6.20
N ALA A 81 1.85 17.40 7.25
CA ALA A 81 1.75 16.72 8.54
C ALA A 81 0.35 16.80 9.17
N ASP A 82 -0.45 17.82 8.83
CA ASP A 82 -1.82 17.99 9.32
C ASP A 82 -2.80 16.96 8.74
N ASP A 83 -2.47 16.32 7.61
CA ASP A 83 -3.27 15.24 7.03
C ASP A 83 -3.05 13.89 7.74
N LEU A 84 -2.05 13.83 8.62
CA LEU A 84 -1.65 12.63 9.33
C LEU A 84 -2.46 12.51 10.62
N HIS A 85 -2.96 11.30 10.89
CA HIS A 85 -3.72 11.07 12.12
C HIS A 85 -2.75 11.04 13.30
N PRO A 86 -2.96 11.86 14.35
CA PRO A 86 -2.08 11.85 15.50
C PRO A 86 -2.20 10.53 16.26
N VAL A 87 -1.06 9.94 16.63
CA VAL A 87 -1.02 8.78 17.52
C VAL A 87 -1.18 9.28 18.95
N ALA A 88 -2.38 9.13 19.51
CA ALA A 88 -2.73 9.65 20.84
C ALA A 88 -1.78 9.23 21.97
N THR A 89 -1.02 8.15 21.80
CA THR A 89 -0.09 7.62 22.79
C THR A 89 1.37 8.00 22.56
N ALA A 90 1.72 8.64 21.44
CA ALA A 90 3.10 8.98 21.13
C ALA A 90 3.40 10.48 21.37
N PRO A 91 4.55 10.82 21.96
CA PRO A 91 5.02 12.20 22.06
C PRO A 91 5.13 12.89 20.70
N ASP A 92 4.73 14.16 20.61
CA ASP A 92 4.77 14.98 19.39
C ASP A 92 6.15 14.93 18.72
N SER A 93 7.24 14.99 19.50
CA SER A 93 8.60 14.93 18.95
C SER A 93 8.93 13.64 18.22
N LEU A 94 8.33 12.51 18.60
CA LEU A 94 8.51 11.23 17.90
C LEU A 94 7.65 11.17 16.63
N GLN A 95 6.44 11.72 16.68
CA GLN A 95 5.58 11.87 15.51
C GLN A 95 6.27 12.77 14.48
N ASP A 96 6.77 13.93 14.89
CA ASP A 96 7.54 14.84 14.02
C ASP A 96 8.78 14.19 13.43
N ALA A 97 9.50 13.38 14.22
CA ALA A 97 10.68 12.67 13.73
C ALA A 97 10.34 11.56 12.73
N LEU A 98 9.18 10.91 12.82
CA LEU A 98 8.82 9.85 11.88
C LEU A 98 7.99 10.34 10.69
N LEU A 99 7.20 11.41 10.83
CA LEU A 99 6.08 11.67 9.93
C LEU A 99 6.13 13.04 9.23
N SER A 100 6.83 14.04 9.78
CA SER A 100 6.85 15.39 9.19
C SER A 100 7.53 15.51 7.81
N TRP A 101 8.24 14.47 7.37
CA TRP A 101 8.85 14.39 6.04
C TRP A 101 7.94 13.73 5.01
N VAL A 102 6.85 13.10 5.45
CA VAL A 102 5.92 12.37 4.57
C VAL A 102 5.17 13.38 3.70
N HIS A 103 5.24 13.18 2.39
CA HIS A 103 4.58 14.02 1.40
C HIS A 103 4.27 13.23 0.12
N GLY A 104 3.14 13.53 -0.50
CA GLY A 104 2.65 12.83 -1.68
C GLY A 104 1.88 11.57 -1.31
N LEU A 105 2.05 10.51 -2.09
CA LEU A 105 1.23 9.31 -1.96
C LEU A 105 1.77 8.38 -0.86
N VAL A 106 0.92 8.06 0.11
CA VAL A 106 1.17 6.96 1.04
C VAL A 106 0.41 5.75 0.55
N THR A 107 1.13 4.65 0.33
CA THR A 107 0.58 3.44 -0.26
C THR A 107 0.83 2.24 0.63
N ARG A 108 -0.20 1.45 0.87
CA ARG A 108 -0.06 0.08 1.36
C ARG A 108 -0.18 -0.87 0.19
N ALA A 109 0.73 -1.83 0.07
CA ALA A 109 0.62 -2.95 -0.86
C ALA A 109 0.66 -4.31 -0.14
N ILE A 110 0.04 -5.31 -0.78
CA ILE A 110 0.01 -6.70 -0.35
C ILE A 110 0.39 -7.58 -1.55
N SER A 111 1.37 -8.46 -1.37
CA SER A 111 1.75 -9.47 -2.38
C SER A 111 0.74 -10.62 -2.44
N ASP A 112 0.82 -11.44 -3.49
CA ASP A 112 0.05 -12.69 -3.60
C ASP A 112 0.34 -13.69 -2.45
N GLN A 113 1.53 -13.61 -1.84
CA GLN A 113 1.94 -14.37 -0.66
C GLN A 113 1.40 -13.79 0.66
N GLY A 114 0.71 -12.64 0.60
CA GLY A 114 0.15 -11.95 1.76
C GLY A 114 1.13 -11.01 2.46
N ASP A 115 2.27 -10.70 1.83
CA ASP A 115 3.32 -9.89 2.44
C ASP A 115 2.98 -8.41 2.34
N GLY A 116 3.12 -7.70 3.46
CA GLY A 116 2.76 -6.28 3.56
C GLY A 116 3.94 -5.34 3.27
N LEU A 117 3.66 -4.32 2.47
CA LEU A 117 4.52 -3.16 2.27
C LEU A 117 3.76 -1.87 2.59
N LEU A 118 4.44 -0.92 3.21
CA LEU A 118 4.01 0.47 3.34
C LEU A 118 5.02 1.34 2.64
N LEU A 119 4.56 2.24 1.79
CA LEU A 119 5.37 3.20 1.07
C LEU A 119 4.89 4.57 1.48
N MET A 120 5.82 5.41 1.90
CA MET A 120 5.55 6.81 2.20
C MET A 120 6.36 7.65 1.23
N GLY A 121 5.69 8.50 0.46
CA GLY A 121 6.35 9.48 -0.38
C GLY A 121 7.19 10.46 0.45
N ALA A 122 8.35 10.82 -0.08
CA ALA A 122 9.25 11.81 0.48
C ALA A 122 9.81 12.68 -0.64
N THR A 123 9.50 13.99 -0.62
CA THR A 123 10.08 14.95 -1.59
C THR A 123 11.58 15.14 -1.39
N ASP A 124 12.06 14.98 -0.16
CA ASP A 124 13.49 14.95 0.18
C ASP A 124 13.81 13.63 0.91
N PRO A 125 14.27 12.60 0.17
CA PRO A 125 14.64 11.31 0.75
C PRO A 125 15.80 11.44 1.76
N GLY A 126 16.69 12.42 1.59
CA GLY A 126 17.79 12.67 2.51
C GLY A 126 17.30 13.18 3.87
N GLU A 127 16.29 14.04 3.86
CA GLU A 127 15.60 14.49 5.08
C GLU A 127 14.88 13.33 5.77
N ALA A 128 14.20 12.46 5.02
CA ALA A 128 13.56 11.27 5.57
C ALA A 128 14.59 10.36 6.28
N VAL A 129 15.72 10.06 5.64
CA VAL A 129 16.82 9.28 6.26
C VAL A 129 17.32 9.96 7.53
N ARG A 130 17.55 11.28 7.50
CA ARG A 130 18.05 12.02 8.66
C ARG A 130 17.07 11.97 9.84
N ARG A 131 15.77 12.14 9.59
CA ARG A 131 14.75 12.14 10.64
C ARG A 131 14.48 10.74 11.19
N ILE A 132 14.42 9.73 10.34
CA ILE A 132 14.35 8.32 10.76
C ILE A 132 15.58 7.97 11.61
N GLY A 133 16.78 8.37 11.17
CA GLY A 133 18.02 8.16 11.94
C GLY A 133 18.01 8.86 13.31
N ALA A 134 17.33 10.01 13.44
CA ALA A 134 17.20 10.71 14.71
C ALA A 134 16.38 9.94 15.76
N LEU A 135 15.56 8.98 15.34
CA LEU A 135 14.84 8.06 16.25
C LEU A 135 15.78 7.08 16.95
N CYS A 136 17.04 6.99 16.53
CA CYS A 136 18.02 5.98 16.95
C CYS A 136 19.22 6.57 17.72
N PRO A 137 19.04 7.32 18.83
CA PRO A 137 20.14 8.02 19.51
C PRO A 137 21.18 7.07 20.12
N SER A 138 20.78 5.85 20.46
CA SER A 138 21.66 4.78 20.98
C SER A 138 22.05 3.73 19.93
N GLY A 139 21.70 3.98 18.66
CA GLY A 139 21.82 3.02 17.56
C GLY A 139 20.54 2.20 17.33
N CYS A 140 20.29 1.87 16.07
CA CYS A 140 19.23 0.95 15.64
C CYS A 140 19.84 -0.27 14.98
N ASP A 141 19.06 -1.35 14.92
CA ASP A 141 19.43 -2.52 14.13
C ASP A 141 19.46 -2.13 12.65
N THR A 142 20.62 -2.32 12.02
CA THR A 142 20.84 -2.00 10.61
C THR A 142 21.28 -3.23 9.84
N ALA A 143 20.83 -3.34 8.60
CA ALA A 143 21.33 -4.29 7.63
C ALA A 143 21.66 -3.57 6.32
N SER A 144 22.35 -4.24 5.40
CA SER A 144 22.50 -3.73 4.04
C SER A 144 22.28 -4.85 3.05
N HIS A 145 21.52 -4.55 2.00
CA HIS A 145 21.29 -5.45 0.88
C HIS A 145 21.54 -4.70 -0.43
N ARG A 146 22.44 -5.22 -1.26
CA ARG A 146 22.83 -4.61 -2.56
C ARG A 146 23.13 -3.11 -2.47
N GLY A 147 23.81 -2.71 -1.39
CA GLY A 147 24.22 -1.33 -1.14
C GLY A 147 23.11 -0.39 -0.65
N VAL A 148 21.90 -0.90 -0.42
CA VAL A 148 20.81 -0.16 0.23
C VAL A 148 20.88 -0.42 1.74
N LEU A 149 20.83 0.65 2.53
CA LEU A 149 20.75 0.56 3.99
C LEU A 149 19.31 0.23 4.40
N GLN A 150 19.18 -0.74 5.29
CA GLN A 150 17.92 -1.09 5.94
C GLN A 150 18.05 -0.79 7.43
N LEU A 151 17.02 -0.18 8.01
CA LEU A 151 16.99 0.18 9.42
C LEU A 151 15.71 -0.34 10.05
N GLN A 152 15.81 -1.04 11.17
CA GLN A 152 14.65 -1.42 11.95
C GLN A 152 14.25 -0.26 12.88
N LEU A 153 13.00 0.17 12.79
CA LEU A 153 12.53 1.24 13.67
C LEU A 153 12.58 0.80 15.15
N PRO A 154 13.01 1.70 16.06
CA PRO A 154 13.03 1.42 17.50
C PRO A 154 11.65 1.60 18.14
N VAL A 155 10.70 2.17 17.40
CA VAL A 155 9.38 2.61 17.86
C VAL A 155 8.28 1.85 17.14
N ALA A 156 7.22 1.53 17.89
CA ALA A 156 6.03 0.82 17.41
C ALA A 156 4.83 1.73 17.24
N GLY A 157 3.90 1.35 16.35
CA GLY A 157 2.59 2.00 16.22
C GLY A 157 2.58 3.38 15.55
N LEU A 158 3.76 3.98 15.29
CA LEU A 158 3.84 5.35 14.78
C LEU A 158 3.59 5.48 13.28
N HIS A 159 4.08 4.53 12.48
CA HIS A 159 3.87 4.52 11.02
C HIS A 159 2.46 4.05 10.63
N GLU A 160 1.79 3.32 11.54
CA GLU A 160 0.41 2.83 11.39
C GLU A 160 -0.59 3.99 11.37
N ALA A 161 -0.24 5.11 12.01
CA ALA A 161 -1.02 6.34 12.07
C ALA A 161 -1.34 6.95 10.70
N VAL A 162 -0.48 6.69 9.71
CA VAL A 162 -0.58 7.31 8.38
C VAL A 162 -1.75 6.73 7.58
N LEU A 163 -2.06 5.44 7.74
CA LEU A 163 -3.13 4.75 7.01
C LEU A 163 -4.29 4.27 7.90
N GLY A 164 -4.26 4.56 9.19
CA GLY A 164 -5.28 4.19 10.17
C GLY A 164 -4.98 2.90 10.95
N THR A 165 -5.59 2.81 12.13
CA THR A 165 -5.36 1.76 13.16
C THR A 165 -6.06 0.43 12.89
N ASP A 166 -6.86 0.33 11.83
CA ASP A 166 -7.81 -0.77 11.64
C ASP A 166 -7.17 -2.08 11.15
N ARG A 167 -5.84 -2.14 11.01
CA ARG A 167 -5.14 -3.33 10.54
C ARG A 167 -3.81 -3.53 11.27
N GLU A 168 -3.53 -4.80 11.58
CA GLU A 168 -2.27 -5.23 12.20
C GLU A 168 -1.10 -4.87 11.28
N TRP A 169 -0.32 -3.88 11.71
CA TRP A 169 1.00 -3.57 11.17
C TRP A 169 2.07 -4.10 12.13
N PRO A 170 3.29 -4.35 11.63
CA PRO A 170 4.39 -4.74 12.49
C PRO A 170 4.71 -3.66 13.51
N ALA A 171 4.80 -4.08 14.76
CA ALA A 171 5.25 -3.21 15.83
C ALA A 171 6.65 -2.61 15.58
N ARG A 172 7.56 -3.25 14.84
CA ARG A 172 8.90 -2.68 14.59
C ARG A 172 9.36 -2.99 13.16
N PRO A 173 8.85 -2.25 12.16
CA PRO A 173 9.16 -2.55 10.77
C PRO A 173 10.63 -2.27 10.48
N TRP A 174 11.14 -3.00 9.51
CA TRP A 174 12.30 -2.57 8.75
C TRP A 174 11.89 -1.50 7.77
N CYS A 175 12.78 -0.55 7.50
CA CYS A 175 12.59 0.46 6.47
C CYS A 175 13.83 0.57 5.58
N ALA A 176 13.61 0.98 4.33
CA ALA A 176 14.63 1.35 3.36
C ALA A 176 14.12 2.50 2.50
N VAL A 177 15.04 3.30 1.96
CA VAL A 177 14.69 4.41 1.04
C VAL A 177 15.04 3.99 -0.37
N LEU A 178 14.03 3.98 -1.25
CA LEU A 178 14.11 3.60 -2.67
C LEU A 178 13.51 4.74 -3.49
N ASP A 179 14.36 5.45 -4.24
CA ASP A 179 13.99 6.69 -4.94
C ASP A 179 13.29 7.68 -3.98
N GLU A 180 12.12 8.21 -4.33
CA GLU A 180 11.31 9.11 -3.52
C GLU A 180 10.41 8.40 -2.49
N GLN A 181 10.61 7.10 -2.26
CA GLN A 181 9.77 6.29 -1.38
C GLN A 181 10.55 5.77 -0.17
N VAL A 182 10.00 5.95 1.03
CA VAL A 182 10.41 5.18 2.20
C VAL A 182 9.53 3.95 2.30
N VAL A 183 10.13 2.78 2.14
CA VAL A 183 9.46 1.49 2.11
C VAL A 183 9.65 0.79 3.44
N PHE A 184 8.55 0.37 4.05
CA PHE A 184 8.50 -0.37 5.30
C PHE A 184 7.94 -1.77 5.09
N SER A 185 8.47 -2.73 5.86
CA SER A 185 7.90 -4.07 5.98
C SER A 185 8.16 -4.66 7.36
N ASP A 186 7.35 -5.63 7.76
CA ASP A 186 7.53 -6.39 8.99
C ASP A 186 8.74 -7.31 8.95
N ARG A 187 9.09 -7.76 7.74
CA ARG A 187 10.14 -8.75 7.49
C ARG A 187 11.22 -8.17 6.61
N ARG A 188 12.46 -8.43 6.99
CA ARG A 188 13.64 -7.96 6.24
C ARG A 188 13.68 -8.59 4.86
N GLU A 189 13.30 -9.86 4.75
CA GLU A 189 13.30 -10.63 3.50
C GLU A 189 12.33 -10.04 2.47
N VAL A 190 11.24 -9.41 2.91
CA VAL A 190 10.31 -8.72 2.01
C VAL A 190 10.96 -7.47 1.44
N LEU A 191 11.61 -6.65 2.27
CA LEU A 191 12.38 -5.49 1.79
C LEU A 191 13.52 -5.89 0.85
N GLU A 192 14.23 -6.98 1.15
CA GLU A 192 15.30 -7.50 0.29
C GLU A 192 14.75 -7.84 -1.10
N ARG A 193 13.61 -8.54 -1.18
CA ARG A 193 12.93 -8.82 -2.46
C ARG A 193 12.45 -7.55 -3.15
N THR A 194 11.95 -6.56 -2.42
CA THR A 194 11.56 -5.27 -3.00
C THR A 194 12.77 -4.52 -3.58
N ILE A 195 13.90 -4.52 -2.87
CA ILE A 195 15.16 -3.95 -3.36
C ILE A 195 15.64 -4.69 -4.62
N ASP A 196 15.54 -6.01 -4.64
CA ASP A 196 15.90 -6.82 -5.81
C ASP A 196 15.00 -6.49 -7.00
N ALA A 197 13.69 -6.48 -6.80
CA ALA A 197 12.70 -6.11 -7.82
C ALA A 197 12.98 -4.72 -8.39
N TRP A 198 13.20 -3.72 -7.53
CA TRP A 198 13.54 -2.36 -7.93
C TRP A 198 14.85 -2.28 -8.72
N ARG A 199 15.93 -2.91 -8.23
CA ARG A 199 17.24 -2.92 -8.91
C ARG A 199 17.23 -3.62 -10.25
N ASP A 200 16.55 -4.76 -10.32
CA ASP A 200 16.52 -5.61 -11.51
C ASP A 200 15.38 -5.17 -12.48
N GLY A 201 14.56 -4.21 -12.06
CA GLY A 201 13.46 -3.64 -12.83
C GLY A 201 12.26 -4.57 -12.98
N GLN A 202 12.07 -5.52 -12.06
CA GLN A 202 10.89 -6.38 -11.96
C GLN A 202 9.81 -5.71 -11.11
N VAL A 203 9.41 -4.51 -11.55
CA VAL A 203 8.54 -3.60 -10.78
C VAL A 203 7.18 -3.46 -11.45
N LEU A 204 6.16 -3.21 -10.64
CA LEU A 204 4.77 -3.20 -11.06
C LEU A 204 4.51 -2.19 -12.19
N ALA A 205 5.25 -1.07 -12.24
CA ALA A 205 5.19 -0.08 -13.32
C ALA A 205 5.44 -0.67 -14.72
N ARG A 206 6.15 -1.80 -14.84
CA ARG A 206 6.38 -2.47 -16.13
C ARG A 206 5.24 -3.39 -16.54
N SER A 207 4.36 -3.76 -15.63
CA SER A 207 3.20 -4.59 -15.94
C SER A 207 2.23 -3.84 -16.86
N GLU A 208 1.66 -4.55 -17.82
CA GLU A 208 0.65 -3.97 -18.72
C GLU A 208 -0.58 -3.46 -17.95
N ARG A 209 -0.92 -4.14 -16.84
CA ARG A 209 -1.99 -3.75 -15.92
C ARG A 209 -1.73 -2.37 -15.32
N ALA A 210 -0.55 -2.11 -14.77
CA ALA A 210 -0.21 -0.81 -14.17
C ALA A 210 -0.20 0.32 -15.20
N ARG A 211 0.35 0.07 -16.39
CA ARG A 211 0.39 1.07 -17.48
C ARG A 211 -1.00 1.51 -17.89
N ARG A 212 -1.93 0.56 -18.11
CA ARG A 212 -3.33 0.89 -18.44
C ARG A 212 -4.02 1.71 -17.34
N THR A 213 -3.76 1.41 -16.07
CA THR A 213 -4.32 2.18 -14.95
C THR A 213 -3.81 3.62 -14.94
N VAL A 214 -2.49 3.81 -15.08
CA VAL A 214 -1.88 5.15 -15.11
C VAL A 214 -2.31 5.95 -16.34
N ASP A 215 -2.37 5.32 -17.52
CA ASP A 215 -2.79 5.97 -18.77
C ASP A 215 -4.27 6.41 -18.69
N GLY A 216 -5.13 5.60 -18.06
CA GLY A 216 -6.53 5.95 -17.82
C GLY A 216 -6.73 7.12 -16.84
N LEU A 217 -5.77 7.35 -15.94
CA LEU A 217 -5.76 8.49 -15.01
C LEU A 217 -5.08 9.75 -15.59
N SER A 218 -4.36 9.63 -16.71
CA SER A 218 -3.63 10.73 -17.33
C SER A 218 -4.38 11.36 -18.51
N GLY A 219 -5.57 10.85 -18.84
CA GLY A 219 -6.35 11.24 -20.02
C GLY A 219 -7.60 12.03 -19.65
N ASP A 220 -7.47 13.37 -19.65
CA ASP A 220 -8.49 14.37 -19.99
C ASP A 220 -7.82 15.53 -20.74
#